data_AF-A0A8B4Q5G3-F1
#
_entry.id   AF-A0A8B4Q5G3-F1
#
_cell.length_a   1.000
_cell.length_b   1.000
_cell.length_c   1.000
_cell.angle_alpha   90.00
_cell.angle_beta   90.00
_cell.angle_gamma   90.00
#
_symmetry.space_group_name_H-M   'P 1'
#
loop_
_entity.id
_entity.type
_entity.pdbx_description
1 polymer ?
#
loop_
_entity_poly.entity_id
_entity_poly.type
_entity_poly.pdbx_seq_one_letter_code
_entity_poly.pdbx_strand_id
1 'polypeptide(L)'
;MIFYHVSKDPHISETVVYPRIPTYRMEGEDQSVPRICVSPSILGCLNAVDQLEVNDVVYIYTCESNVFCQPSCQQVADQHLTGEMWITEAVKIEYYQQIIIKEKIMREVDGCLIPYYIYDVK
;
A
#
# COMPACT_ATOMS: atom_id res chain seq x y z
N MET A 1 -10.82 2.70 -12.49
CA MET A 1 -10.89 3.30 -11.13
C MET A 1 -9.51 3.81 -10.75
N ILE A 2 -9.41 4.93 -10.03
CA ILE A 2 -8.13 5.49 -9.59
C ILE A 2 -7.76 4.91 -8.22
N PHE A 3 -6.50 4.48 -8.09
CA PHE A 3 -5.92 4.00 -6.84
C PHE A 3 -4.59 4.68 -6.53
N TYR A 4 -4.18 4.58 -5.28
CA TYR A 4 -2.89 5.02 -4.77
C TYR A 4 -1.97 3.83 -4.50
N HIS A 5 -0.67 4.06 -4.62
CA HIS A 5 0.39 3.12 -4.26
C HIS A 5 1.49 3.87 -3.49
N VAL A 6 2.13 3.19 -2.54
CA VAL A 6 3.19 3.72 -1.70
C VAL A 6 4.48 2.93 -1.97
N SER A 7 5.59 3.64 -2.18
CA SER A 7 6.91 3.02 -2.32
C SER A 7 8.00 3.89 -1.68
N LYS A 8 9.09 3.24 -1.25
CA LYS A 8 10.36 3.91 -0.87
C LYS A 8 11.28 4.12 -2.09
N ASP A 9 10.98 3.48 -3.22
CA ASP A 9 11.71 3.65 -4.47
C ASP A 9 11.12 4.84 -5.27
N PRO A 10 11.87 5.94 -5.48
CA PRO A 10 11.40 7.09 -6.24
C PRO A 10 11.17 6.80 -7.74
N HIS A 11 11.79 5.76 -8.28
CA HIS A 11 11.87 5.51 -9.72
C HIS A 11 10.87 4.47 -10.22
N ILE A 12 9.99 3.96 -9.35
CA ILE A 12 9.02 2.91 -9.74
C ILE A 12 8.07 3.35 -10.88
N SER A 13 7.83 4.65 -11.04
CA SER A 13 7.04 5.22 -12.14
C SER A 13 7.76 5.34 -13.48
N GLU A 14 9.07 5.10 -13.53
CA GLU A 14 9.85 5.15 -14.78
C GLU A 14 9.55 3.94 -15.69
N THR A 15 8.84 2.94 -15.18
CA THR A 15 8.50 1.71 -15.89
C THR A 15 7.06 1.26 -15.62
N VAL A 16 6.62 0.24 -16.36
CA VAL A 16 5.38 -0.48 -16.07
C VAL A 16 5.62 -1.34 -14.83
N VAL A 17 4.72 -1.26 -13.85
CA VAL A 17 4.78 -2.10 -12.65
C VAL A 17 4.04 -3.40 -12.93
N TYR A 18 4.71 -4.52 -12.65
CA TYR A 18 4.15 -5.86 -12.82
C TYR A 18 3.75 -6.45 -11.46
N PRO A 19 2.61 -7.17 -11.38
CA PRO A 19 2.23 -7.92 -10.20
C PRO A 19 3.32 -8.89 -9.79
N ARG A 20 3.58 -8.97 -8.47
CA ARG A 20 4.58 -9.87 -7.90
C ARG A 20 4.04 -10.55 -6.66
N ILE A 21 4.59 -11.72 -6.31
CA ILE A 21 4.38 -12.29 -4.98
C ILE A 21 5.10 -11.38 -3.97
N PRO A 22 4.43 -10.83 -2.96
CA PRO A 22 5.08 -9.94 -1.99
C PRO A 22 6.21 -10.66 -1.27
N THR A 23 7.37 -10.00 -1.15
CA THR A 23 8.51 -10.54 -0.37
C THR A 23 8.38 -10.27 1.11
N TYR A 24 7.67 -9.20 1.48
CA TYR A 24 7.33 -8.82 2.84
C TYR A 24 5.81 -8.83 2.97
N ARG A 25 5.31 -9.50 4.01
CA ARG A 25 3.90 -9.80 4.26
C ARG A 25 3.71 -10.19 5.72
N MET A 26 2.48 -10.14 6.21
CA MET A 26 2.18 -10.66 7.54
C MET A 26 2.28 -12.18 7.59
N GLU A 27 2.50 -12.74 8.79
CA GLU A 27 2.46 -14.18 8.99
C GLU A 27 1.05 -14.70 8.69
N GLY A 28 0.96 -15.76 7.88
CA GLY A 28 -0.32 -16.35 7.44
C GLY A 28 -0.97 -15.67 6.23
N GLU A 29 -0.43 -14.55 5.72
CA GLU A 29 -0.92 -13.90 4.50
C GLU A 29 -0.70 -14.79 3.26
N ASP A 30 -1.64 -14.74 2.29
CA ASP A 30 -1.56 -15.53 1.05
C ASP A 30 -0.26 -15.25 0.27
N GLN A 31 0.35 -16.31 -0.23
CA GLN A 31 1.66 -16.28 -0.90
C GLN A 31 1.59 -16.77 -2.35
N SER A 32 0.38 -16.93 -2.88
CA SER A 32 0.15 -17.60 -4.16
C SER A 32 -0.31 -16.64 -5.27
N VAL A 33 -0.83 -15.47 -4.90
CA VAL A 33 -1.39 -14.50 -5.85
C VAL A 33 -0.42 -13.34 -6.12
N PRO A 34 0.14 -13.20 -7.34
CA PRO A 34 0.92 -12.04 -7.72
C PRO A 34 0.04 -10.79 -7.76
N ARG A 35 0.50 -9.72 -7.13
CA ARG A 35 -0.30 -8.52 -6.91
C ARG A 35 0.53 -7.24 -6.91
N ILE A 36 -0.14 -6.15 -7.24
CA ILE A 36 0.26 -4.78 -6.91
C ILE A 36 -0.73 -4.31 -5.85
N CYS A 37 -0.24 -4.06 -4.63
CA CYS A 37 -1.06 -3.58 -3.52
C CYS A 37 -1.34 -2.09 -3.71
N VAL A 38 -2.61 -1.73 -3.75
CA VAL A 38 -3.10 -0.37 -3.92
C VAL A 38 -4.28 -0.11 -2.98
N SER A 39 -4.68 1.15 -2.81
CA SER A 39 -5.87 1.53 -2.03
C SER A 39 -6.57 2.71 -2.69
N PRO A 40 -7.90 2.89 -2.53
CA PRO A 40 -8.59 4.11 -2.96
C PRO A 40 -8.16 5.36 -2.19
N SER A 41 -7.31 5.24 -1.16
CA SER A 41 -6.79 6.38 -0.39
C SER A 41 -5.32 6.25 -0.04
N ILE A 42 -4.65 7.38 0.12
CA ILE A 42 -3.27 7.45 0.65
C ILE A 42 -3.21 6.89 2.07
N LEU A 43 -4.18 7.24 2.91
CA LEU A 43 -4.27 6.74 4.29
C LEU A 43 -4.33 5.21 4.33
N GLY A 44 -5.15 4.59 3.48
CA GLY A 44 -5.24 3.13 3.39
C GLY A 44 -3.92 2.48 2.97
N CYS A 45 -3.20 3.07 2.01
CA CYS A 45 -1.86 2.61 1.64
C CYS A 45 -0.88 2.70 2.81
N LEU A 46 -0.88 3.82 3.55
CA LEU A 46 0.05 4.01 4.66
C LEU A 46 -0.25 3.06 5.82
N ASN A 47 -1.54 2.87 6.15
CA ASN A 47 -1.95 1.96 7.20
C ASN A 47 -1.59 0.49 6.90
N ALA A 48 -1.47 0.12 5.62
CA ALA A 48 -1.04 -1.22 5.21
C ALA A 48 0.49 -1.43 5.28
N VAL A 49 1.29 -0.39 5.57
CA VAL A 49 2.75 -0.47 5.59
C VAL A 49 3.29 -0.18 6.99
N ASP A 50 3.46 -1.22 7.81
CA ASP A 50 4.01 -1.11 9.16
C ASP A 50 5.50 -0.69 9.19
N GLN A 51 6.26 -0.93 8.14
CA GLN A 51 7.72 -0.75 8.14
C GLN A 51 8.19 0.70 7.88
N LEU A 52 7.29 1.69 7.95
CA LEU A 52 7.68 3.10 7.86
C LEU A 52 8.07 3.64 9.23
N GLU A 53 9.16 4.39 9.28
CA GLU A 53 9.73 5.00 10.49
C GLU A 53 9.74 6.53 10.41
N VAL A 54 9.86 7.20 11.55
CA VAL A 54 9.97 8.67 11.60
C VAL A 54 11.17 9.15 10.79
N ASN A 55 10.97 10.19 9.98
CA ASN A 55 11.87 10.74 8.96
C ASN A 55 12.01 9.92 7.67
N ASP A 56 11.33 8.78 7.53
CA ASP A 56 11.27 8.10 6.24
C ASP A 56 10.67 9.02 5.18
N VAL A 57 11.30 9.01 4.01
CA VAL A 57 10.77 9.62 2.81
C VAL A 57 10.02 8.56 2.03
N VAL A 58 8.78 8.87 1.68
CA VAL A 58 7.87 7.96 0.98
C VAL A 58 7.30 8.65 -0.24
N TYR A 59 7.21 7.91 -1.33
CA TYR A 59 6.69 8.38 -2.61
C TYR A 59 5.31 7.78 -2.83
N ILE A 60 4.36 8.66 -3.15
CA ILE A 60 2.98 8.32 -3.45
C ILE A 60 2.80 8.37 -4.96
N TYR A 61 2.17 7.33 -5.48
CA TYR A 61 1.86 7.18 -6.88
C TYR A 61 0.36 6.97 -7.06
N THR A 62 -0.14 7.31 -8.23
CA THR A 62 -1.50 6.99 -8.68
C THR A 62 -1.48 6.04 -9.85
N CYS A 63 -2.49 5.20 -9.97
CA CYS A 63 -2.71 4.39 -11.17
C CYS A 63 -4.19 4.24 -11.45
N GLU A 64 -4.53 3.98 -12.71
CA GLU A 64 -5.88 3.63 -13.11
C GLU A 64 -5.91 2.16 -13.51
N SER A 65 -6.87 1.41 -12.95
CA SER A 65 -7.15 0.04 -13.38
C SER A 65 -8.64 -0.25 -13.32
N ASN A 66 -9.10 -1.09 -14.24
CA ASN A 66 -10.44 -1.69 -14.22
C ASN A 66 -10.40 -3.19 -13.89
N VAL A 67 -9.21 -3.78 -13.74
CA VAL A 67 -9.00 -5.17 -13.33
C VAL A 67 -8.35 -5.16 -11.96
N PHE A 68 -9.18 -5.28 -10.94
CA PHE A 68 -8.75 -5.32 -9.55
C PHE A 68 -9.69 -6.22 -8.75
N CYS A 69 -9.18 -6.73 -7.62
CA CYS A 69 -10.00 -7.44 -6.64
C CYS A 69 -9.67 -6.96 -5.23
N GLN A 70 -10.64 -7.09 -4.33
CA GLN A 70 -10.39 -6.94 -2.91
C GLN A 70 -10.00 -8.33 -2.36
N PRO A 71 -8.87 -8.47 -1.65
CA PRO A 71 -8.54 -9.72 -1.00
C PRO A 71 -9.58 -10.06 0.07
N SER A 72 -9.79 -11.35 0.30
CA SER A 72 -10.61 -11.80 1.42
C SER A 72 -9.86 -11.69 2.74
N CYS A 73 -10.57 -11.67 3.87
CA CYS A 73 -9.94 -11.69 5.20
C CYS A 73 -9.12 -12.96 5.48
N GLN A 74 -9.30 -14.03 4.68
CA GLN A 74 -8.45 -15.23 4.75
C GLN A 74 -7.10 -15.03 4.06
N GLN A 75 -7.04 -14.13 3.07
CA GLN A 75 -5.83 -13.81 2.33
C GLN A 75 -5.04 -12.69 3.00
N VAL A 76 -5.74 -11.68 3.53
CA VAL A 76 -5.19 -10.52 4.24
C VAL A 76 -6.15 -10.14 5.37
N ALA A 77 -5.75 -10.37 6.62
CA ALA A 77 -6.65 -10.26 7.77
C ALA A 77 -7.22 -8.84 7.96
N ASP A 78 -6.40 -7.82 7.74
CA ASP A 78 -6.68 -6.40 7.98
C ASP A 78 -7.18 -5.65 6.74
N GLN A 79 -7.47 -6.34 5.64
CA GLN A 79 -7.87 -5.70 4.37
C GLN A 79 -9.07 -4.73 4.53
N HIS A 80 -9.99 -5.05 5.43
CA HIS A 80 -11.19 -4.25 5.69
C HIS A 80 -10.88 -2.93 6.42
N LEU A 81 -9.72 -2.85 7.09
CA LEU A 81 -9.23 -1.68 7.80
C LEU A 81 -8.39 -0.76 6.91
N THR A 82 -7.62 -1.35 5.99
CA THR A 82 -6.73 -0.63 5.07
C THR A 82 -7.42 -0.26 3.75
N GLY A 83 -8.51 -0.93 3.42
CA GLY A 83 -9.14 -0.84 2.10
C GLY A 83 -8.21 -1.34 1.00
N GLU A 84 -7.36 -2.32 1.31
CA GLU A 84 -6.40 -2.88 0.36
C GLU A 84 -7.12 -3.49 -0.85
N MET A 85 -6.58 -3.21 -2.02
CA MET A 85 -7.01 -3.72 -3.31
C MET A 85 -5.80 -4.29 -4.05
N TRP A 86 -6.03 -5.32 -4.84
CA TRP A 86 -5.00 -5.98 -5.64
C TRP A 86 -5.27 -5.77 -7.12
N ILE A 87 -4.27 -5.23 -7.81
CA ILE A 87 -4.20 -5.27 -9.28
C ILE A 87 -3.36 -6.48 -9.66
N THR A 88 -3.92 -7.35 -10.50
CA THR A 88 -3.30 -8.61 -10.95
C THR A 88 -2.80 -8.57 -12.40
N GLU A 89 -2.83 -7.39 -12.99
CA GLU A 89 -2.25 -7.09 -14.31
C GLU A 89 -1.18 -6.00 -14.22
N ALA A 90 -0.37 -5.89 -15.27
CA ALA A 90 0.64 -4.85 -15.35
C ALA A 90 -0.02 -3.47 -15.47
N VAL A 91 0.43 -2.49 -14.70
CA VAL A 91 -0.16 -1.15 -14.67
C VAL A 91 0.92 -0.09 -14.77
N LYS A 92 0.60 0.99 -15.48
CA LYS A 92 1.40 2.22 -15.43
C LYS A 92 1.03 2.98 -14.17
N ILE A 93 2.03 3.37 -13.39
CA ILE A 93 1.86 4.24 -12.24
C ILE A 93 2.46 5.61 -12.54
N GLU A 94 1.89 6.64 -11.92
CA GLU A 94 2.30 8.03 -12.12
C GLU A 94 2.66 8.64 -10.77
N TYR A 95 3.77 9.37 -10.71
CA TYR A 95 4.16 10.07 -9.49
C TYR A 95 3.09 11.10 -9.12
N TYR A 96 2.67 11.07 -7.85
CA TYR A 96 1.66 11.98 -7.33
C TYR A 96 2.29 13.00 -6.38
N GLN A 97 2.93 12.54 -5.30
CA GLN A 97 3.59 13.42 -4.34
C GLN A 97 4.62 12.66 -3.50
N GLN A 98 5.45 13.41 -2.77
CA GLN A 98 6.40 12.88 -1.80
C GLN A 98 6.00 13.36 -0.40
N ILE A 99 6.15 12.48 0.60
CA ILE A 99 5.90 12.80 2.00
C ILE A 99 7.10 12.45 2.88
N ILE A 100 7.12 13.03 4.08
CA ILE A 100 8.02 12.64 5.16
C ILE A 100 7.24 12.29 6.42
N ILE A 101 7.50 11.11 6.97
CA ILE A 101 6.86 10.65 8.20
C ILE A 101 7.37 11.48 9.38
N LYS A 102 6.45 12.02 10.16
CA LYS A 102 6.74 12.80 11.38
C LYS A 102 6.48 12.00 12.65
N GLU A 103 5.40 11.22 12.65
CA GLU A 103 5.04 10.38 13.79
C GLU A 103 4.44 9.05 13.30
N LYS A 104 4.66 8.00 14.08
CA LYS A 104 4.03 6.67 13.92
C LYS A 104 3.28 6.35 15.21
N ILE A 105 1.99 6.06 15.09
CA ILE A 105 1.10 5.74 16.20
C ILE A 105 0.46 4.39 15.92
N MET A 106 0.73 3.38 16.76
CA MET A 106 0.03 2.11 16.66
C MET A 106 -1.33 2.20 17.34
N ARG A 107 -2.37 1.70 16.67
CA ARG A 107 -3.74 1.65 17.22
C ARG A 107 -4.31 0.25 17.05
N GLU A 108 -4.95 -0.25 18.09
CA GLU A 108 -5.74 -1.47 17.99
C GLU A 108 -7.13 -1.13 17.44
N VAL A 109 -7.49 -1.76 16.33
CA VAL A 109 -8.79 -1.63 15.68
C VAL A 109 -9.27 -3.04 15.35
N ASP A 110 -10.43 -3.44 15.87
CA ASP A 110 -11.00 -4.77 15.69
C ASP A 110 -10.02 -5.93 15.99
N GLY A 111 -9.18 -5.74 17.01
CA GLY A 111 -8.16 -6.71 17.44
C GLY A 111 -6.90 -6.76 16.56
N CYS A 112 -6.79 -5.87 15.56
CA CYS A 112 -5.60 -5.73 14.71
C CYS A 112 -4.83 -4.47 15.10
N LEU A 113 -3.50 -4.58 15.22
CA LEU A 113 -2.64 -3.43 15.50
C LEU A 113 -2.23 -2.76 14.18
N ILE A 114 -2.78 -1.58 13.90
CA ILE A 114 -2.60 -0.85 12.65
C ILE A 114 -1.75 0.40 12.88
N PRO A 115 -0.74 0.67 12.04
CA PRO A 115 0.02 1.91 12.09
C PRO A 115 -0.81 3.08 11.54
N TYR A 116 -0.73 4.23 12.23
CA TYR A 116 -1.22 5.51 11.74
C TYR A 116 -0.05 6.49 11.67
N TYR A 117 0.08 7.17 10.54
CA TYR A 117 1.20 8.05 10.27
C TYR A 117 0.76 9.51 10.21
N ILE A 118 1.46 10.37 10.94
CA ILE A 118 1.42 11.82 10.72
C ILE A 118 2.59 12.16 9.81
N TYR A 119 2.34 12.94 8.75
CA TYR A 119 3.33 13.25 7.74
C TYR A 119 3.16 14.67 7.20
N ASP A 120 4.26 15.21 6.68
CA ASP A 120 4.26 16.45 5.89
C ASP A 120 4.45 16.10 4.41
N VAL A 121 3.83 16.87 3.53
CA VAL A 121 4.13 16.85 2.09
C VAL A 121 5.43 17.61 1.85
N LYS A 122 6.31 17.07 1.02
CA LYS A 122 7.58 17.72 0.62
C LYS A 122 7.45 18.51 -0.66
#